data_AF-A0A7R9I0C7-F1
#
_entry.id   AF-A0A7R9I0C7-F1
#
_cell.length_a   1.000
_cell.length_b   1.000
_cell.length_c   1.000
_cell.angle_alpha   90.00
_cell.angle_beta   90.00
_cell.angle_gamma   90.00
#
_symmetry.space_group_name_H-M   'P 1'
#
loop_
_entity.id
_entity.type
_entity.pdbx_description
1 polymer ?
#
loop_
_entity_poly.entity_id
_entity_poly.type
_entity_poly.pdbx_seq_one_letter_code
_entity_poly.pdbx_strand_id
1 'polypeptide(L)'
;MKTSLFSVFKYYNLGIHCYFSDFSKFFVMSLKKHEEIFPKTLKEFGYGFNEDGKLRKLDPATGEPGEEPFQFVVKDDQDYNQRHYEALGEVLNEHVYGLLETETKLYKLPVPIDTKAEARTHVFVSVDIFSNTDKLLILVHGSGVVRAGQWARSIIINESLQQGSMLPYIKKARELGYAVLITNTNDNFKVLNGKKINIKV
;
A
#
# COMPACT_ATOMS: atom_id res chain seq x y z
N MET A 1 -6.41 47.51 -27.80
CA MET A 1 -6.12 48.52 -26.76
C MET A 1 -7.38 48.66 -25.91
N LYS A 2 -7.28 48.30 -24.61
CA LYS A 2 -8.14 48.68 -23.45
C LYS A 2 -9.64 48.29 -23.38
N THR A 3 -9.88 47.24 -22.58
CA THR A 3 -10.76 47.10 -21.39
C THR A 3 -11.80 48.16 -20.98
N SER A 4 -12.89 47.66 -20.35
CA SER A 4 -13.63 48.15 -19.14
C SER A 4 -15.16 48.13 -19.38
N LEU A 5 -16.07 47.39 -18.71
CA LEU A 5 -16.19 46.85 -17.34
C LEU A 5 -16.39 47.91 -16.25
N PHE A 6 -17.57 48.54 -16.18
CA PHE A 6 -18.12 49.12 -14.95
C PHE A 6 -19.66 49.11 -14.93
N SER A 7 -20.18 48.40 -13.92
CA SER A 7 -21.23 48.85 -13.00
C SER A 7 -22.66 49.05 -13.51
N VAL A 8 -23.52 48.07 -13.22
CA VAL A 8 -24.86 48.36 -12.69
C VAL A 8 -25.10 47.42 -11.50
N PHE A 9 -24.62 47.83 -10.33
CA PHE A 9 -25.08 47.33 -9.04
C PHE A 9 -26.12 48.33 -8.52
N LYS A 10 -27.40 47.95 -8.49
CA LYS A 10 -28.36 48.54 -7.55
C LYS A 10 -29.60 47.65 -7.44
N TYR A 11 -30.01 47.43 -6.19
CA TYR A 11 -31.18 46.67 -5.71
C TYR A 11 -30.98 45.16 -5.80
N TYR A 12 -30.85 44.38 -4.72
CA TYR A 12 -31.61 44.40 -3.47
C TYR A 12 -30.72 44.12 -2.26
N ASN A 13 -30.88 44.96 -1.23
CA ASN A 13 -30.24 44.80 0.06
C ASN A 13 -31.36 44.67 1.08
N LEU A 14 -31.75 43.45 1.43
CA LEU A 14 -32.47 43.09 2.66
C LEU A 14 -32.45 41.54 2.76
N GLY A 15 -31.51 40.99 3.54
CA GLY A 15 -31.53 39.56 3.88
C GLY A 15 -30.20 38.81 4.02
N ILE A 16 -29.03 39.43 3.82
CA ILE A 16 -27.74 38.69 3.80
C ILE A 16 -26.86 39.07 5.00
N HIS A 17 -27.39 38.95 6.22
CA HIS A 17 -26.55 39.07 7.43
C HIS A 17 -26.67 37.89 8.41
N CYS A 18 -27.42 36.83 8.06
CA CYS A 18 -27.48 35.58 8.83
C CYS A 18 -27.02 34.32 8.08
N TYR A 19 -26.75 34.36 6.78
CA TYR A 19 -26.35 33.17 6.01
C TYR A 19 -24.84 32.97 5.84
N PHE A 20 -24.00 33.96 6.20
CA PHE A 20 -22.55 33.88 6.00
C PHE A 20 -21.80 33.16 7.13
N SER A 21 -22.37 33.12 8.35
CA SER A 21 -21.79 32.35 9.46
C SER A 21 -22.01 30.85 9.32
N ASP A 22 -23.10 30.45 8.68
CA ASP A 22 -23.45 29.05 8.53
C ASP A 22 -22.73 28.41 7.36
N PHE A 23 -22.49 29.13 6.26
CA PHE A 23 -21.69 28.61 5.14
C PHE A 23 -20.21 28.44 5.51
N SER A 24 -19.66 29.36 6.31
CA SER A 24 -18.31 29.22 6.86
C SER A 24 -18.22 28.10 7.90
N LYS A 25 -19.23 27.91 8.77
CA LYS A 25 -19.31 26.73 9.64
C LYS A 25 -19.50 25.43 8.87
N PHE A 26 -20.26 25.42 7.76
CA PHE A 26 -20.44 24.23 6.91
C PHE A 26 -19.15 23.87 6.17
N PHE A 27 -18.42 24.88 5.67
CA PHE A 27 -17.12 24.70 5.03
C PHE A 27 -16.01 24.32 6.04
N VAL A 28 -16.04 24.88 7.26
CA VAL A 28 -15.12 24.51 8.35
C VAL A 28 -15.48 23.14 8.97
N MET A 29 -16.76 22.77 9.03
CA MET A 29 -17.20 21.41 9.41
C MET A 29 -16.78 20.37 8.37
N SER A 30 -16.79 20.74 7.08
CA SER A 30 -16.26 19.90 5.99
C SER A 30 -14.74 19.74 6.03
N LEU A 31 -14.02 20.50 6.86
CA LEU A 31 -12.56 20.46 7.02
C LEU A 31 -12.09 19.92 8.38
N LYS A 32 -12.96 19.20 9.10
CA LYS A 32 -12.55 18.29 10.17
C LYS A 32 -12.74 16.84 9.72
N LYS A 33 -12.10 16.45 8.62
CA LYS A 33 -11.78 15.03 8.42
C LYS A 33 -10.73 14.71 9.49
N HIS A 34 -11.17 14.22 10.64
CA HIS A 34 -10.25 13.59 11.58
C HIS A 34 -9.42 12.61 10.76
N GLU A 35 -8.09 12.76 10.75
CA GLU A 35 -7.21 11.76 10.16
C GLU A 35 -7.49 10.46 10.90
N GLU A 36 -8.31 9.61 10.30
CA GLU A 36 -8.58 8.30 10.86
C GLU A 36 -7.28 7.50 10.81
N ILE A 37 -6.77 7.20 11.99
CA ILE A 37 -5.55 6.43 12.15
C ILE A 37 -5.95 4.96 12.03
N PHE A 38 -5.56 4.34 10.92
CA PHE A 38 -5.73 2.90 10.75
C PHE A 38 -4.63 2.13 11.51
N PRO A 39 -4.92 0.87 11.90
CA PRO A 39 -3.92 -0.01 12.49
C PRO A 39 -2.69 -0.20 11.59
N LYS A 40 -1.57 -0.66 12.17
CA LYS A 40 -0.29 -0.81 11.46
C LYS A 40 0.18 -2.25 11.31
N THR A 41 -0.52 -3.19 11.94
CA THR A 41 -0.21 -4.62 11.86
C THR A 41 -1.46 -5.43 11.54
N LEU A 42 -1.29 -6.61 10.93
CA LEU A 42 -2.41 -7.50 10.62
C LEU A 42 -3.19 -7.85 11.89
N LYS A 43 -2.47 -8.09 12.99
CA LYS A 43 -3.06 -8.42 14.29
C LYS A 43 -3.94 -7.30 14.85
N GLU A 44 -3.50 -6.04 14.75
CA GLU A 44 -4.31 -4.90 15.19
C GLU A 44 -5.52 -4.65 14.27
N PHE A 45 -5.43 -5.02 12.98
CA PHE A 45 -6.57 -5.09 12.08
C PHE A 45 -7.52 -6.27 12.39
N GLY A 46 -7.15 -7.15 13.32
CA GLY A 46 -7.91 -8.34 13.67
C GLY A 46 -7.80 -9.46 12.64
N TYR A 47 -6.72 -9.50 11.84
CA TYR A 47 -6.47 -10.55 10.85
C TYR A 47 -5.13 -11.26 11.04
N GLY A 48 -5.05 -12.48 10.52
CA GLY A 48 -3.81 -13.24 10.35
C GLY A 48 -3.94 -14.25 9.22
N PHE A 49 -2.82 -14.79 8.75
CA PHE A 49 -2.82 -15.86 7.76
C PHE A 49 -2.82 -17.22 8.46
N ASN A 50 -3.76 -18.10 8.09
CA ASN A 50 -3.79 -19.48 8.58
C ASN A 50 -2.72 -20.34 7.88
N GLU A 51 -2.66 -21.64 8.22
CA GLU A 51 -1.68 -22.57 7.65
C GLU A 51 -1.78 -22.73 6.12
N ASP A 52 -2.97 -22.54 5.55
CA ASP A 52 -3.20 -22.54 4.09
C ASP A 52 -2.76 -21.22 3.42
N GLY A 53 -2.25 -20.27 4.19
CA GLY A 53 -1.89 -18.93 3.71
C GLY A 53 -3.10 -18.08 3.34
N LYS A 54 -4.29 -18.33 3.91
CA LYS A 54 -5.50 -17.55 3.69
C LYS A 54 -5.69 -16.51 4.80
N LEU A 55 -6.05 -15.29 4.43
CA LEU A 55 -6.31 -14.22 5.40
C LEU A 55 -7.62 -14.50 6.14
N ARG A 56 -7.56 -14.53 7.47
CA ARG A 56 -8.68 -14.87 8.35
C ARG A 56 -8.76 -13.92 9.53
N LYS A 57 -9.96 -13.70 10.04
CA LYS A 57 -10.14 -12.96 11.29
C LYS A 57 -9.49 -13.72 12.42
N LEU A 58 -8.88 -12.99 13.34
CA LEU A 58 -8.36 -13.55 14.57
C LEU A 58 -9.50 -13.83 15.54
N ASP A 59 -9.43 -14.99 16.20
CA ASP A 59 -10.29 -15.29 17.34
C ASP A 59 -9.89 -14.37 18.52
N PRO A 60 -10.81 -13.57 19.08
CA PRO A 60 -10.51 -12.67 20.19
C PRO A 60 -9.99 -13.37 21.46
N ALA A 61 -10.33 -14.65 21.67
CA ALA A 61 -9.92 -15.42 22.84
C ALA A 61 -8.49 -15.96 22.72
N THR A 62 -8.09 -16.40 21.52
CA THR A 62 -6.79 -17.06 21.31
C THR A 62 -5.76 -16.13 20.66
N GLY A 63 -6.22 -15.15 19.87
CA GLY A 63 -5.38 -14.30 19.04
C GLY A 63 -4.85 -14.99 17.77
N GLU A 64 -5.34 -16.20 17.48
CA GLU A 64 -4.95 -17.00 16.32
C GLU A 64 -5.97 -16.87 15.17
N PRO A 65 -5.57 -17.08 13.90
CA PRO A 65 -6.47 -17.04 12.75
C PRO A 65 -7.54 -18.13 12.84
N GLY A 66 -8.82 -17.74 12.80
CA GLY A 66 -9.95 -18.67 12.72
C GLY A 66 -10.35 -18.99 11.28
N GLU A 67 -11.63 -19.30 11.06
CA GLU A 67 -12.17 -19.65 9.74
C GLU A 67 -12.88 -18.49 9.01
N GLU A 68 -13.19 -17.40 9.71
CA GLU A 68 -13.91 -16.27 9.13
C GLU A 68 -13.01 -15.50 8.12
N PRO A 69 -13.47 -15.29 6.87
CA PRO A 69 -12.70 -14.58 5.86
C PRO A 69 -12.68 -13.06 6.09
N PHE A 70 -11.90 -12.37 5.25
CA PHE A 70 -11.90 -10.91 5.18
C PHE A 70 -13.29 -10.33 4.91
N GLN A 71 -13.61 -9.20 5.56
CA GLN A 71 -14.85 -8.45 5.35
C GLN A 71 -14.52 -7.03 4.90
N PHE A 72 -14.99 -6.67 3.70
CA PHE A 72 -14.80 -5.32 3.14
C PHE A 72 -15.70 -4.28 3.82
N VAL A 73 -16.99 -4.61 4.00
CA VAL A 73 -17.97 -3.70 4.60
C VAL A 73 -17.93 -3.85 6.12
N VAL A 74 -17.21 -2.95 6.78
CA VAL A 74 -17.07 -2.91 8.25
C VAL A 74 -17.91 -1.80 8.89
N LYS A 75 -18.27 -0.77 8.11
CA LYS A 75 -19.20 0.30 8.49
C LYS A 75 -20.18 0.59 7.35
N ASP A 76 -21.29 1.24 7.67
CA ASP A 76 -22.20 1.84 6.67
C ASP A 76 -21.63 3.17 6.13
N ASP A 77 -20.39 3.12 5.65
CA ASP A 77 -19.64 4.23 5.06
C ASP A 77 -18.66 3.66 4.02
N GLN A 78 -18.94 3.94 2.74
CA GLN A 78 -18.14 3.44 1.63
C GLN A 78 -16.73 4.06 1.57
N ASP A 79 -16.56 5.34 1.90
CA ASP A 79 -15.25 6.01 1.93
C ASP A 79 -14.39 5.42 3.04
N TYR A 80 -15.00 5.17 4.21
CA TYR A 80 -14.32 4.50 5.32
C TYR A 80 -13.84 3.10 4.92
N ASN A 81 -14.73 2.27 4.35
CA ASN A 81 -14.41 0.89 3.98
C ASN A 81 -13.29 0.84 2.93
N GLN A 82 -13.31 1.76 1.96
CA GLN A 82 -12.25 1.87 0.95
C GLN A 82 -10.90 2.24 1.59
N ARG A 83 -10.86 3.26 2.46
CA ARG A 83 -9.62 3.66 3.16
C ARG A 83 -9.12 2.58 4.12
N HIS A 84 -10.02 1.86 4.78
CA HIS A 84 -9.69 0.70 5.63
C HIS A 84 -9.04 -0.43 4.82
N TYR A 85 -9.61 -0.75 3.66
CA TYR A 85 -9.05 -1.73 2.73
C TYR A 85 -7.67 -1.31 2.19
N GLU A 86 -7.49 -0.04 1.84
CA GLU A 86 -6.19 0.50 1.41
C GLU A 86 -5.13 0.40 2.51
N ALA A 87 -5.50 0.75 3.74
CA ALA A 87 -4.59 0.67 4.89
C ALA A 87 -4.18 -0.77 5.21
N LEU A 88 -5.11 -1.74 5.14
CA LEU A 88 -4.79 -3.17 5.23
C LEU A 88 -3.84 -3.60 4.11
N GLY A 89 -4.07 -3.10 2.88
CA GLY A 89 -3.19 -3.34 1.73
C GLY A 89 -1.76 -2.87 1.93
N GLU A 90 -1.53 -1.78 2.67
CA GLU A 90 -0.17 -1.32 3.01
C GLU A 90 0.50 -2.22 4.06
N VAL A 91 -0.25 -2.70 5.05
CA VAL A 91 0.28 -3.67 6.03
C VAL A 91 0.67 -4.99 5.36
N LEU A 92 -0.10 -5.42 4.35
CA LEU A 92 0.22 -6.62 3.58
C LEU A 92 1.52 -6.50 2.79
N ASN A 93 1.89 -5.29 2.33
CA ASN A 93 3.16 -5.08 1.62
C ASN A 93 4.34 -5.49 2.51
N GLU A 94 4.38 -5.01 3.76
CA GLU A 94 5.45 -5.34 4.71
C GLU A 94 5.43 -6.80 5.13
N HIS A 95 4.23 -7.40 5.28
CA HIS A 95 4.11 -8.83 5.56
C HIS A 95 4.74 -9.67 4.44
N VAL A 96 4.41 -9.40 3.18
CA VAL A 96 4.96 -10.13 2.03
C VAL A 96 6.47 -9.95 1.92
N TYR A 97 7.00 -8.75 2.20
CA TYR A 97 8.45 -8.53 2.26
C TYR A 97 9.12 -9.41 3.32
N GLY A 98 8.51 -9.53 4.50
CA GLY A 98 8.99 -10.45 5.53
C GLY A 98 9.04 -11.89 5.04
N LEU A 99 8.01 -12.36 4.32
CA LEU A 99 7.98 -13.71 3.76
C LEU A 99 9.05 -13.94 2.68
N LEU A 100 9.33 -12.93 1.84
CA LEU A 100 10.44 -13.01 0.87
C LEU A 100 11.78 -13.26 1.58
N GLU A 101 12.02 -12.56 2.69
CA GLU A 101 13.25 -12.71 3.48
C GLU A 101 13.29 -14.04 4.24
N THR A 102 12.22 -14.39 4.95
CA THR A 102 12.19 -15.55 5.85
C THR A 102 12.03 -16.87 5.13
N GLU A 103 11.11 -16.96 4.16
CA GLU A 103 10.79 -18.21 3.46
C GLU A 103 11.64 -18.46 2.23
N THR A 104 12.06 -17.39 1.53
CA THR A 104 12.78 -17.54 0.25
C THR A 104 14.24 -17.11 0.32
N LYS A 105 14.69 -16.57 1.46
CA LYS A 105 16.06 -16.11 1.72
C LYS A 105 16.55 -15.06 0.72
N LEU A 106 15.62 -14.32 0.11
CA LEU A 106 15.97 -13.15 -0.68
C LEU A 106 16.31 -12.00 0.27
N TYR A 107 17.21 -11.12 -0.16
CA TYR A 107 17.56 -9.92 0.59
C TYR A 107 17.31 -8.66 -0.24
N LYS A 108 17.10 -7.54 0.43
CA LYS A 108 16.93 -6.23 -0.21
C LYS A 108 18.28 -5.69 -0.66
N LEU A 109 18.48 -5.60 -1.97
CA LEU A 109 19.61 -4.89 -2.57
C LEU A 109 19.17 -3.45 -2.88
N PRO A 110 19.77 -2.42 -2.26
CA PRO A 110 19.40 -1.04 -2.49
C PRO A 110 19.68 -0.62 -3.93
N VAL A 111 18.81 0.23 -4.47
CA VAL A 111 18.98 0.85 -5.79
C VAL A 111 18.79 2.37 -5.66
N PRO A 112 19.79 3.19 -6.05
CA PRO A 112 21.14 2.81 -6.50
C PRO A 112 22.01 2.13 -5.41
N ILE A 113 22.97 1.30 -5.82
CA ILE A 113 23.83 0.49 -4.91
C ILE A 113 24.80 1.38 -4.11
N ASP A 114 25.32 2.45 -4.73
CA ASP A 114 26.41 3.28 -4.19
C ASP A 114 26.00 4.74 -3.92
N THR A 115 24.84 4.96 -3.31
CA THR A 115 24.37 6.32 -3.01
C THR A 115 24.12 6.57 -1.53
N LYS A 116 24.47 7.77 -1.08
CA LYS A 116 24.05 8.33 0.21
C LYS A 116 22.67 9.00 0.14
N ALA A 117 21.94 8.85 -0.97
CA ALA A 117 20.62 9.43 -1.13
C ALA A 117 19.67 8.92 -0.05
N GLU A 118 18.99 9.84 0.63
CA GLU A 118 18.00 9.52 1.64
C GLU A 118 16.77 8.80 1.04
N ALA A 119 16.43 9.10 -0.21
CA ALA A 119 15.38 8.44 -0.96
C ALA A 119 15.97 7.39 -1.90
N ARG A 120 15.77 6.11 -1.57
CA ARG A 120 16.20 4.95 -2.36
C ARG A 120 15.09 3.91 -2.43
N THR A 121 15.12 3.09 -3.49
CA THR A 121 14.32 1.86 -3.56
C THR A 121 15.24 0.65 -3.35
N HIS A 122 14.69 -0.54 -3.56
CA HIS A 122 15.42 -1.80 -3.49
C HIS A 122 14.80 -2.81 -4.45
N VAL A 123 15.61 -3.80 -4.83
CA VAL A 123 15.13 -5.04 -5.43
C VAL A 123 15.34 -6.18 -4.43
N PHE A 124 14.55 -7.24 -4.51
CA PHE A 124 14.84 -8.46 -3.76
C PHE A 124 15.67 -9.38 -4.63
N VAL A 125 16.76 -9.91 -4.10
CA VAL A 125 17.68 -10.77 -4.85
C VAL A 125 18.09 -11.99 -4.04
N SER A 126 18.41 -13.07 -4.73
CA SER A 126 18.93 -14.28 -4.08
C SER A 126 20.38 -14.11 -3.67
N VAL A 127 20.81 -14.89 -2.66
CA VAL A 127 22.18 -14.84 -2.11
C VAL A 127 23.27 -15.10 -3.15
N ASP A 128 22.94 -15.82 -4.22
CA ASP A 128 23.81 -16.20 -5.33
C ASP A 128 23.65 -15.30 -6.57
N ILE A 129 22.96 -14.16 -6.48
CA ILE A 129 22.62 -13.31 -7.64
C ILE A 129 23.84 -12.88 -8.48
N PHE A 130 25.02 -12.75 -7.88
CA PHE A 130 26.25 -12.34 -8.56
C PHE A 130 27.20 -13.50 -8.89
N SER A 131 26.97 -14.69 -8.33
CA SER A 131 27.84 -15.86 -8.50
C SER A 131 27.22 -16.95 -9.38
N ASN A 132 25.89 -16.97 -9.51
CA ASN A 132 25.17 -17.92 -10.35
C ASN A 132 25.32 -17.53 -11.83
N THR A 133 25.96 -18.39 -12.61
CA THR A 133 26.24 -18.16 -14.04
C THR A 133 25.33 -18.94 -14.99
N ASP A 134 24.39 -19.74 -14.44
CA ASP A 134 23.54 -20.64 -15.23
C ASP A 134 22.21 -19.97 -15.59
N LYS A 135 21.37 -19.69 -14.59
CA LYS A 135 19.99 -19.22 -14.81
C LYS A 135 19.62 -18.07 -13.89
N LEU A 136 19.00 -17.04 -14.47
CA LEU A 136 18.42 -15.91 -13.77
C LEU A 136 16.93 -15.77 -14.10
N LEU A 137 16.09 -15.72 -13.07
CA LEU A 137 14.69 -15.35 -13.17
C LEU A 137 14.49 -13.91 -12.67
N ILE A 138 13.93 -13.05 -13.52
CA ILE A 138 13.54 -11.69 -13.16
C ILE A 138 12.02 -11.62 -13.08
N LEU A 139 11.49 -11.21 -11.93
CA LEU A 139 10.07 -11.03 -11.70
C LEU A 139 9.72 -9.53 -11.65
N VAL A 140 8.71 -9.16 -12.43
CA VAL A 140 8.21 -7.80 -12.54
C VAL A 140 6.71 -7.82 -12.29
N HIS A 141 6.26 -7.11 -11.25
CA HIS A 141 4.83 -6.95 -10.98
C HIS A 141 4.21 -5.88 -11.88
N GLY A 142 2.88 -5.89 -11.99
CA GLY A 142 2.13 -4.86 -12.71
C GLY A 142 2.23 -3.47 -12.09
N SER A 143 1.68 -2.48 -12.79
CA SER A 143 1.67 -1.09 -12.32
C SER A 143 0.66 -0.86 -11.17
N GLY A 144 0.82 0.26 -10.47
CA GLY A 144 -0.13 0.74 -9.48
C GLY A 144 0.32 0.52 -8.05
N VAL A 145 -0.57 -0.07 -7.24
CA VAL A 145 -0.44 -0.13 -5.78
C VAL A 145 0.23 -1.42 -5.28
N VAL A 146 0.51 -2.36 -6.18
CA VAL A 146 1.21 -3.60 -5.89
C VAL A 146 2.70 -3.31 -5.66
N ARG A 147 3.35 -4.10 -4.80
CA ARG A 147 4.78 -4.02 -4.48
C ARG A 147 5.50 -5.33 -4.80
N ALA A 148 6.83 -5.32 -4.69
CA ALA A 148 7.65 -6.51 -4.89
C ALA A 148 7.10 -7.74 -4.13
N GLY A 149 7.11 -8.90 -4.79
CA GLY A 149 6.60 -10.16 -4.22
C GLY A 149 5.11 -10.41 -4.42
N GLN A 150 4.35 -9.48 -5.00
CA GLN A 150 2.89 -9.60 -5.13
C GLN A 150 2.44 -9.59 -6.60
N TRP A 151 1.42 -10.40 -6.91
CA TRP A 151 0.67 -10.31 -8.16
C TRP A 151 -0.55 -9.40 -8.02
N ALA A 152 -1.34 -9.59 -6.96
CA ALA A 152 -2.52 -8.78 -6.70
C ALA A 152 -2.92 -8.81 -5.22
N ARG A 153 -3.09 -7.63 -4.63
CA ARG A 153 -3.54 -7.48 -3.22
C ARG A 153 -4.91 -8.11 -2.99
N SER A 154 -5.83 -7.94 -3.92
CA SER A 154 -7.17 -8.52 -3.83
C SER A 154 -7.15 -10.06 -3.80
N ILE A 155 -6.24 -10.70 -4.52
CA ILE A 155 -6.10 -12.17 -4.50
C ILE A 155 -5.47 -12.62 -3.17
N ILE A 156 -4.48 -11.89 -2.64
CA ILE A 156 -3.90 -12.20 -1.32
C ILE A 156 -4.97 -12.13 -0.23
N ILE A 157 -5.82 -11.11 -0.27
CA ILE A 157 -6.87 -10.86 0.74
C ILE A 157 -8.00 -11.89 0.66
N ASN A 158 -8.50 -12.17 -0.54
CA ASN A 158 -9.71 -12.98 -0.72
C ASN A 158 -9.42 -14.47 -0.92
N GLU A 159 -8.29 -14.82 -1.53
CA GLU A 159 -7.94 -16.19 -1.89
C GLU A 159 -6.83 -16.73 -0.97
N SER A 160 -5.57 -16.39 -1.25
CA SER A 160 -4.41 -16.78 -0.43
C SER A 160 -3.11 -16.09 -0.86
N LEU A 161 -2.11 -16.12 0.02
CA LEU A 161 -0.72 -15.77 -0.30
C LEU A 161 -0.20 -16.57 -1.50
N GLN A 162 -0.53 -17.86 -1.59
CA GLN A 162 -0.02 -18.72 -2.66
C GLN A 162 -0.52 -18.29 -4.04
N GLN A 163 -1.77 -17.86 -4.15
CA GLN A 163 -2.32 -17.41 -5.43
C GLN A 163 -1.97 -15.95 -5.75
N GLY A 164 -1.93 -15.10 -4.72
CA GLY A 164 -1.77 -13.66 -4.90
C GLY A 164 -0.32 -13.15 -4.88
N SER A 165 0.65 -14.01 -4.54
CA SER A 165 2.07 -13.63 -4.40
C SER A 165 2.99 -14.38 -5.36
N MET A 166 4.23 -13.90 -5.44
CA MET A 166 5.32 -14.51 -6.18
C MET A 166 5.98 -15.68 -5.42
N LEU A 167 5.61 -15.93 -4.15
CA LEU A 167 6.29 -16.91 -3.28
C LEU A 167 6.40 -18.31 -3.90
N PRO A 168 5.35 -18.91 -4.49
CA PRO A 168 5.47 -20.24 -5.09
C PRO A 168 6.43 -20.27 -6.28
N TYR A 169 6.44 -19.22 -7.09
CA TYR A 169 7.33 -19.08 -8.25
C TYR A 169 8.78 -18.97 -7.82
N ILE A 170 9.06 -18.19 -6.78
CA ILE A 170 10.40 -18.04 -6.22
C ILE A 170 10.87 -19.37 -5.66
N LYS A 171 10.07 -20.03 -4.79
CA LYS A 171 10.40 -21.34 -4.22
C LYS A 171 10.72 -22.35 -5.33
N LYS A 172 9.89 -22.40 -6.38
CA LYS A 172 10.11 -23.31 -7.51
C LYS A 172 11.37 -22.96 -8.31
N ALA A 173 11.63 -21.68 -8.56
CA ALA A 173 12.82 -21.23 -9.27
C ALA A 173 14.10 -21.59 -8.49
N ARG A 174 14.09 -21.44 -7.16
CA ARG A 174 15.19 -21.83 -6.28
C ARG A 174 15.45 -23.33 -6.32
N GLU A 175 14.41 -24.17 -6.26
CA GLU A 175 14.53 -25.62 -6.44
C GLU A 175 15.18 -26.01 -7.78
N LEU A 176 14.92 -25.24 -8.84
CA LEU A 176 15.45 -25.47 -10.18
C LEU A 176 16.83 -24.82 -10.45
N GLY A 177 17.45 -24.24 -9.41
CA GLY A 177 18.79 -23.66 -9.46
C GLY A 177 18.89 -22.24 -10.01
N TYR A 178 17.78 -21.50 -10.10
CA TYR A 178 17.78 -20.13 -10.60
C TYR A 178 18.25 -19.16 -9.52
N ALA A 179 19.11 -18.22 -9.90
CA ALA A 179 19.16 -16.93 -9.22
C ALA A 179 17.85 -16.17 -9.47
N VAL A 180 17.40 -15.39 -8.49
CA VAL A 180 16.11 -14.68 -8.56
C VAL A 180 16.34 -13.20 -8.27
N LEU A 181 15.75 -12.35 -9.09
CA LEU A 181 15.64 -10.90 -8.87
C LEU A 181 14.17 -10.49 -8.99
N ILE A 182 13.68 -9.76 -7.99
CA ILE A 182 12.33 -9.20 -7.97
C ILE A 182 12.45 -7.69 -7.97
N THR A 183 11.85 -7.06 -8.97
CA THR A 183 11.82 -5.61 -9.11
C THR A 183 10.77 -4.99 -8.18
N ASN A 184 10.99 -3.72 -7.82
CA ASN A 184 10.04 -2.91 -7.04
C ASN A 184 9.64 -1.65 -7.82
N THR A 185 9.11 -1.85 -9.02
CA THR A 185 8.94 -0.79 -10.04
C THR A 185 7.99 0.33 -9.63
N ASN A 186 7.10 0.08 -8.67
CA ASN A 186 6.13 1.06 -8.17
C ASN A 186 6.65 1.85 -6.95
N ASP A 187 7.80 1.49 -6.36
CA ASP A 187 8.41 2.21 -5.23
C ASP A 187 9.31 3.34 -5.74
N ASN A 188 8.69 4.45 -6.14
CA ASN A 188 9.35 5.56 -6.87
C ASN A 188 9.48 6.87 -6.08
N PHE A 189 8.99 6.93 -4.83
CA PHE A 189 9.16 8.08 -3.95
C PHE A 189 9.23 7.66 -2.48
N LYS A 190 9.80 8.52 -1.65
CA LYS A 190 9.70 8.45 -0.19
C LYS A 190 9.04 9.70 0.36
N VAL A 191 8.38 9.58 1.52
CA VAL A 191 7.84 10.72 2.25
C VAL A 191 8.77 11.01 3.42
N LEU A 192 9.59 12.05 3.31
CA LEU A 192 10.51 12.49 4.37
C LEU A 192 10.06 13.85 4.89
N ASN A 193 9.86 13.98 6.19
CA ASN A 193 9.40 15.22 6.83
C ASN A 193 8.13 15.81 6.18
N GLY A 194 7.18 14.94 5.81
CA GLY A 194 5.94 15.33 5.12
C GLY A 194 6.09 15.73 3.65
N LYS A 195 7.31 15.66 3.08
CA LYS A 195 7.58 15.99 1.68
C LYS A 195 7.80 14.74 0.86
N LYS A 196 7.12 14.66 -0.28
CA LYS A 196 7.34 13.63 -1.30
C LYS A 196 8.66 13.91 -2.02
N ILE A 197 9.60 12.97 -1.91
CA ILE A 197 10.88 13.02 -2.59
C ILE A 197 10.92 11.85 -3.57
N ASN A 198 10.94 12.16 -4.87
CA ASN A 198 11.07 11.15 -5.91
C ASN A 198 12.47 10.52 -5.84
N ILE A 199 12.50 9.21 -6.01
CA ILE A 199 13.75 8.45 -6.08
C ILE A 199 14.37 8.73 -7.43
N LYS A 200 15.57 9.29 -7.41
CA LYS A 200 16.38 9.52 -8.61
C LYS A 200 17.27 8.31 -8.79
N VAL A 201 17.13 7.64 -9.93
CA VAL A 201 18.01 6.56 -10.37
C VAL A 201 19.08 7.14 -11.27
#